data_AF-A0A7Y8J2Q8-F1
#
_entry.id   AF-A0A7Y8J2Q8-F1
#
_cell.length_a   1.000
_cell.length_b   1.000
_cell.length_c   1.000
_cell.angle_alpha   90.00
_cell.angle_beta   90.00
_cell.angle_gamma   90.00
#
_symmetry.space_group_name_H-M   'P 1'
#
loop_
_entity.id
_entity.type
_entity.pdbx_description
1 polymer ?
#
loop_
_entity_poly.entity_id
_entity_poly.type
_entity_poly.pdbx_seq_one_letter_code
_entity_poly.pdbx_strand_id
1 'polypeptide(L)'
;MGSYRSRLAWLLAAVLVIAVSTCMKAGDLFMDDFSRFPPRIFSEPVKQLTNAIHEYHYLPHRGVPLRPWANALIHDDAWVGGDEEGKPYLEQHLLNPRPQHYNSILVVGDPEWADYTVTARVKPLSSAGMAGIVFRYHTNRHYYLFAFAGGNKARLALRLPLEKEFRVAEWKELAAADFDYEPTRYY
;
A
#
# COMPACT_ATOMS: atom_id res chain seq x y z
N MET A 1 -20.51 -55.91 33.37
CA MET A 1 -21.19 -54.74 32.78
C MET A 1 -20.44 -53.50 33.25
N GLY A 2 -19.69 -52.73 32.46
CA GLY A 2 -19.58 -52.64 31.01
C GLY A 2 -19.65 -51.16 30.63
N SER A 3 -18.68 -50.68 29.85
CA SER A 3 -18.83 -49.50 28.98
C SER A 3 -18.79 -48.09 29.61
N TYR A 4 -17.73 -47.72 30.35
CA TYR A 4 -17.44 -46.28 30.56
C TYR A 4 -15.98 -45.87 30.33
N ARG A 5 -15.02 -46.80 30.41
CA ARG A 5 -13.59 -46.48 30.23
C ARG A 5 -13.12 -46.39 28.77
N SER A 6 -13.89 -46.90 27.81
CA SER A 6 -13.49 -46.88 26.39
C SER A 6 -13.91 -45.62 25.63
N ARG A 7 -14.93 -44.87 26.07
CA ARG A 7 -15.43 -43.69 25.32
C ARG A 7 -14.59 -42.43 25.51
N LEU A 8 -13.85 -42.32 26.63
CA LEU A 8 -13.01 -41.15 26.92
C LEU A 8 -11.70 -41.16 26.12
N ALA A 9 -11.18 -42.35 25.79
CA ALA A 9 -9.96 -42.50 24.99
C ALA A 9 -10.15 -42.07 23.52
N TRP A 10 -11.35 -42.28 22.96
CA TRP A 10 -11.68 -41.84 21.60
C TRP A 10 -11.96 -40.33 21.52
N LEU A 11 -12.48 -39.70 22.58
CA LEU A 11 -12.66 -38.25 22.64
C LEU A 11 -11.34 -37.49 22.75
N LEU A 12 -10.36 -38.02 23.49
CA LEU A 12 -9.01 -37.44 23.54
C LEU A 12 -8.23 -37.65 22.24
N ALA A 13 -8.43 -38.77 21.54
CA ALA A 13 -7.86 -38.98 20.21
C ALA A 13 -8.50 -38.09 19.13
N ALA A 14 -9.79 -37.75 19.25
CA ALA A 14 -10.47 -36.82 18.33
C ALA A 14 -10.07 -35.35 18.56
N VAL A 15 -9.75 -34.96 19.80
CA VAL A 15 -9.27 -33.60 20.12
C VAL A 15 -7.80 -33.40 19.73
N LEU A 16 -6.98 -34.47 19.71
CA LEU A 16 -5.58 -34.38 19.29
C LEU A 16 -5.38 -34.24 17.76
N VAL A 17 -6.44 -34.44 16.96
CA VAL A 17 -6.38 -34.30 15.49
C VAL A 17 -6.64 -32.86 15.01
N ILE A 18 -7.08 -31.95 15.87
CA ILE A 18 -7.36 -30.53 15.50
C ILE A 18 -6.22 -29.58 15.91
N ALA A 19 -5.18 -30.07 16.58
CA ALA A 19 -4.00 -29.28 16.94
C ALA A 19 -2.80 -29.52 16.01
N VAL A 20 -3.03 -30.00 14.78
CA VAL A 20 -2.07 -29.73 13.71
C VAL A 20 -2.35 -28.30 13.28
N SER A 21 -1.72 -27.36 13.97
CA SER A 21 -1.42 -26.05 13.41
C SER A 21 -0.60 -26.30 12.16
N THR A 22 -1.29 -26.53 11.04
CA THR A 22 -0.76 -26.32 9.71
C THR A 22 -0.29 -24.89 9.70
N CYS A 23 1.00 -24.70 9.98
CA CYS A 23 1.76 -23.58 9.45
C CYS A 23 1.72 -23.79 7.93
N MET A 24 0.59 -23.44 7.31
CA MET A 24 0.51 -23.31 5.87
C MET A 24 1.60 -22.31 5.55
N LYS A 25 2.60 -22.74 4.77
CA LYS A 25 3.57 -21.80 4.22
C LYS A 25 2.74 -20.74 3.50
N ALA A 26 2.80 -19.51 4.02
CA ALA A 26 2.13 -18.39 3.37
C ALA A 26 2.70 -18.31 1.96
N GLY A 27 1.84 -18.55 0.96
CA GLY A 27 2.20 -18.32 -0.42
C GLY A 27 2.29 -16.82 -0.67
N ASP A 28 3.08 -16.42 -1.66
CA ASP A 28 3.10 -15.03 -2.10
C ASP A 28 1.71 -14.68 -2.64
N LEU A 29 1.03 -13.73 -1.98
CA LEU A 29 -0.26 -13.23 -2.44
C LEU A 29 -0.10 -12.38 -3.71
N PHE A 30 1.01 -11.65 -3.81
CA PHE A 30 1.34 -10.76 -4.92
C PHE A 30 2.82 -10.38 -4.91
N MET A 31 3.40 -10.25 -6.10
CA MET A 31 4.74 -9.74 -6.33
C MET A 31 4.74 -8.92 -7.62
N ASP A 32 5.45 -7.80 -7.62
CA ASP A 32 5.69 -6.99 -8.81
C ASP A 32 7.08 -6.38 -8.75
N ASP A 33 7.83 -6.51 -9.83
CA ASP A 33 9.14 -5.89 -10.01
C ASP A 33 9.07 -4.59 -10.81
N PHE A 34 7.86 -4.19 -11.25
CA PHE A 34 7.57 -3.02 -12.06
C PHE A 34 8.10 -3.05 -13.50
N SER A 35 8.64 -4.17 -13.98
CA SER A 35 9.21 -4.31 -15.34
C SER A 35 8.22 -4.01 -16.47
N ARG A 36 6.91 -4.17 -16.23
CA ARG A 36 5.85 -3.81 -17.17
C ARG A 36 5.70 -2.31 -17.39
N PHE A 37 6.17 -1.49 -16.46
CA PHE A 37 5.95 -0.06 -16.48
C PHE A 37 7.08 0.64 -17.24
N PRO A 38 6.77 1.36 -18.33
CA PRO A 38 7.77 2.08 -19.09
C PRO A 38 8.28 3.30 -18.30
N PRO A 39 9.53 3.76 -18.55
CA PRO A 39 10.13 4.90 -17.87
C PRO A 39 9.56 6.24 -18.37
N ARG A 40 8.27 6.49 -18.09
CA ARG A 40 7.53 7.69 -18.47
C ARG A 40 6.32 7.92 -17.56
N ILE A 41 5.70 9.09 -17.72
CA ILE A 41 4.44 9.44 -17.08
C ILE A 41 3.33 8.49 -17.53
N PHE A 42 2.55 7.97 -16.57
CA PHE A 42 1.54 6.95 -16.86
C PHE A 42 0.34 7.47 -17.67
N SER A 43 0.00 8.74 -17.53
CA SER A 43 -1.08 9.37 -18.29
C SER A 43 -0.68 9.78 -19.72
N GLU A 44 0.56 9.55 -20.17
CA GLU A 44 0.94 9.86 -21.54
C GLU A 44 0.29 8.89 -22.55
N PRO A 45 -0.27 9.39 -23.67
CA PRO A 45 -0.21 10.78 -24.14
C PRO A 45 -1.41 11.66 -23.68
N VAL A 46 -2.39 11.12 -22.96
CA VAL A 46 -3.67 11.79 -22.65
C VAL A 46 -3.50 13.11 -21.88
N LYS A 47 -2.53 13.22 -20.97
CA LYS A 47 -2.31 14.47 -20.21
C LYS A 47 -1.98 15.68 -21.07
N GLN A 48 -1.56 15.49 -22.32
CA GLN A 48 -1.38 16.59 -23.29
C GLN A 48 -2.71 17.29 -23.63
N LEU A 49 -3.86 16.70 -23.26
CA LEU A 49 -5.19 17.11 -23.70
C LEU A 49 -6.07 17.76 -22.61
N THR A 50 -5.54 18.03 -21.40
CA THR A 50 -6.13 18.74 -20.21
C THR A 50 -6.52 17.89 -18.99
N ASN A 51 -6.41 18.47 -17.78
CA ASN A 51 -6.80 17.85 -16.49
C ASN A 51 -8.30 17.52 -16.40
N ALA A 52 -9.16 18.25 -17.10
CA ALA A 52 -10.61 18.03 -17.08
C ALA A 52 -11.00 16.66 -17.65
N ILE A 53 -10.20 16.12 -18.56
CA ILE A 53 -10.40 14.77 -19.10
C ILE A 53 -10.20 13.72 -17.99
N HIS A 54 -9.26 13.94 -17.07
CA HIS A 54 -9.01 13.02 -15.95
C HIS A 54 -10.12 13.04 -14.90
N GLU A 55 -10.74 14.20 -14.67
CA GLU A 55 -11.78 14.37 -13.66
C GLU A 55 -13.18 13.94 -14.14
N TYR A 56 -13.59 14.37 -15.34
CA TYR A 56 -14.99 14.27 -15.77
C TYR A 56 -15.27 13.16 -16.79
N HIS A 57 -14.24 12.59 -17.41
CA HIS A 57 -14.43 11.67 -18.54
C HIS A 57 -13.90 10.27 -18.23
N TYR A 58 -14.74 9.26 -18.48
CA TYR A 58 -14.27 7.89 -18.50
C TYR A 58 -13.50 7.63 -19.80
N LEU A 59 -12.23 7.25 -19.66
CA LEU A 59 -11.40 6.81 -20.76
C LEU A 59 -10.87 5.41 -20.41
N PRO A 60 -11.20 4.37 -21.19
CA PRO A 60 -10.76 3.00 -20.88
C PRO A 60 -9.24 2.82 -21.03
N HIS A 61 -8.60 3.63 -21.89
CA HIS A 61 -7.16 3.62 -22.15
C HIS A 61 -6.60 5.03 -21.97
N ARG A 62 -6.06 5.31 -20.78
CA ARG A 62 -5.57 6.64 -20.37
C ARG A 62 -4.06 6.86 -20.58
N GLY A 63 -3.39 5.90 -21.20
CA GLY A 63 -1.93 5.85 -21.31
C GLY A 63 -1.43 4.45 -20.95
N VAL A 64 -0.46 4.37 -20.04
CA VAL A 64 0.10 3.12 -19.55
C VAL A 64 -0.98 2.29 -18.83
N PRO A 65 -1.23 1.02 -19.23
CA PRO A 65 -2.12 0.13 -18.49
C PRO A 65 -1.56 -0.17 -17.09
N LEU A 66 -2.29 0.22 -16.04
CA LEU A 66 -1.83 0.06 -14.65
C LEU A 66 -2.13 -1.31 -14.04
N ARG A 67 -3.10 -2.05 -14.59
CA ARG A 67 -3.61 -3.28 -13.95
C ARG A 67 -2.47 -4.26 -13.63
N PRO A 68 -2.49 -4.86 -12.42
CA PRO A 68 -3.54 -4.83 -11.41
C PRO A 68 -3.48 -3.63 -10.45
N TRP A 69 -2.53 -2.71 -10.62
CA TRP A 69 -2.49 -1.49 -9.82
C TRP A 69 -3.61 -0.53 -10.20
N ALA A 70 -4.05 0.24 -9.21
CA ALA A 70 -5.02 1.31 -9.37
C ALA A 70 -4.50 2.59 -8.69
N ASN A 71 -4.67 3.73 -9.36
CA ASN A 71 -4.42 5.04 -8.76
C ASN A 71 -5.64 5.48 -7.95
N ALA A 72 -5.46 5.64 -6.64
CA ALA A 72 -6.53 6.01 -5.72
C ALA A 72 -6.95 7.49 -5.84
N LEU A 73 -6.12 8.34 -6.46
CA LEU A 73 -6.39 9.76 -6.71
C LEU A 73 -5.93 10.13 -8.11
N ILE A 74 -6.89 10.18 -9.05
CA ILE A 74 -6.63 10.41 -10.47
C ILE A 74 -6.49 11.89 -10.86
N HIS A 75 -6.82 12.82 -9.95
CA HIS A 75 -6.71 14.26 -10.21
C HIS A 75 -5.24 14.71 -10.26
N ASP A 76 -4.38 14.08 -9.46
CA ASP A 76 -2.94 14.24 -9.53
C ASP A 76 -2.34 13.07 -10.32
N ASP A 77 -1.80 13.38 -11.48
CA ASP A 77 -0.99 12.43 -12.23
C ASP A 77 0.45 12.52 -11.71
N ALA A 78 0.60 11.86 -10.56
CA ALA A 78 1.79 11.88 -9.72
C ALA A 78 2.71 10.67 -9.95
N TRP A 79 2.28 9.68 -10.74
CA TRP A 79 2.98 8.39 -10.87
C TRP A 79 3.65 8.26 -12.23
N VAL A 80 4.93 7.92 -12.20
CA VAL A 80 5.74 7.56 -13.37
C VAL A 80 6.36 6.19 -13.17
N GLY A 81 6.61 5.49 -14.26
CA GLY A 81 7.61 4.43 -14.27
C GLY A 81 8.99 5.05 -14.44
N GLY A 82 10.01 4.39 -13.90
CA GLY A 82 11.40 4.79 -14.06
C GLY A 82 12.32 3.59 -14.19
N ASP A 83 13.57 3.86 -14.53
CA ASP A 83 14.65 2.89 -14.58
C ASP A 83 15.89 3.47 -13.92
N GLU A 84 16.52 2.68 -13.05
CA GLU A 84 17.80 3.01 -12.41
C GLU A 84 18.76 1.86 -12.67
N GLU A 85 19.67 2.04 -13.63
CA GLU A 85 20.68 1.04 -14.02
C GLU A 85 20.05 -0.30 -14.45
N GLY A 86 18.97 -0.27 -15.24
CA GLY A 86 18.25 -1.46 -15.69
C GLY A 86 17.32 -2.06 -14.64
N LYS A 87 17.13 -1.40 -13.49
CA LYS A 87 16.16 -1.80 -12.46
C LYS A 87 14.92 -0.91 -12.57
N PRO A 88 13.78 -1.46 -12.99
CA PRO A 88 12.54 -0.72 -13.05
C PRO A 88 12.04 -0.35 -11.64
N TYR A 89 11.41 0.81 -11.54
CA TYR A 89 10.74 1.26 -10.32
C TYR A 89 9.50 2.08 -10.65
N LEU A 90 8.67 2.26 -9.62
CA LEU A 90 7.56 3.18 -9.60
C LEU A 90 7.93 4.41 -8.77
N GLU A 91 7.69 5.60 -9.30
CA GLU A 91 7.98 6.85 -8.59
C GLU A 91 6.76 7.76 -8.51
N GLN A 92 6.56 8.33 -7.32
CA GLN A 92 5.69 9.49 -7.12
C GLN A 92 6.50 10.77 -7.37
N HIS A 93 6.44 11.33 -8.58
CA HIS A 93 7.33 12.42 -9.02
C HIS A 93 6.83 13.83 -8.66
N LEU A 94 5.64 13.96 -8.06
CA LEU A 94 5.06 15.23 -7.66
C LEU A 94 5.15 15.47 -6.15
N LEU A 95 5.49 16.71 -5.79
CA LEU A 95 5.17 17.23 -4.47
C LEU A 95 3.67 17.46 -4.39
N ASN A 96 3.02 16.85 -3.41
CA ASN A 96 1.61 17.05 -3.17
C ASN A 96 1.36 18.50 -2.70
N PRO A 97 0.57 19.31 -3.43
CA PRO A 97 0.31 20.70 -3.06
C PRO A 97 -0.66 20.84 -1.87
N ARG A 98 -1.33 19.75 -1.47
CA ARG A 98 -2.33 19.72 -0.39
C ARG A 98 -2.10 18.50 0.53
N PRO A 99 -0.91 18.38 1.15
CA PRO A 99 -0.53 17.19 1.93
C PRO A 99 -1.36 17.01 3.20
N GLN A 100 -2.02 18.08 3.68
CA GLN A 100 -2.96 18.00 4.79
C GLN A 100 -4.30 17.37 4.39
N HIS A 101 -4.65 17.30 3.10
CA HIS A 101 -5.97 16.89 2.64
C HIS A 101 -5.97 15.41 2.20
N TYR A 102 -5.01 15.04 1.37
CA TYR A 102 -4.93 13.73 0.72
C TYR A 102 -3.47 13.33 0.51
N ASN A 103 -3.23 12.08 0.10
CA ASN A 103 -1.94 11.58 -0.35
C ASN A 103 -2.11 10.92 -1.72
N SER A 104 -1.10 10.99 -2.58
CA SER A 104 -1.06 10.18 -3.79
C SER A 104 -0.78 8.73 -3.40
N ILE A 105 -1.64 7.80 -3.81
CA ILE A 105 -1.54 6.39 -3.43
C ILE A 105 -1.79 5.54 -4.69
N LEU A 106 -0.88 4.62 -4.96
CA LEU A 106 -1.09 3.52 -5.90
C LEU A 106 -1.36 2.26 -5.08
N VAL A 107 -2.46 1.57 -5.38
CA VAL A 107 -2.92 0.40 -4.62
C VAL A 107 -2.98 -0.84 -5.49
N VAL A 108 -2.74 -1.99 -4.88
CA VAL A 108 -2.92 -3.32 -5.46
C VAL A 108 -3.32 -4.29 -4.35
N GLY A 109 -3.97 -5.38 -4.73
CA GLY A 109 -4.31 -6.47 -3.84
C GLY A 109 -5.79 -6.81 -3.88
N ASP A 110 -6.25 -7.50 -2.84
CA ASP A 110 -7.62 -7.97 -2.69
C ASP A 110 -8.20 -7.49 -1.36
N PRO A 111 -9.44 -6.95 -1.32
CA PRO A 111 -10.11 -6.58 -0.07
C PRO A 111 -10.25 -7.71 0.95
N GLU A 112 -10.19 -8.98 0.53
CA GLU A 112 -10.24 -10.15 1.40
C GLU A 112 -8.91 -10.43 2.11
N TRP A 113 -7.81 -9.76 1.74
CA TRP A 113 -6.54 -9.88 2.44
C TRP A 113 -6.62 -9.27 3.84
N ALA A 114 -6.57 -10.13 4.85
CA ALA A 114 -6.63 -9.72 6.26
C ALA A 114 -5.25 -9.74 6.92
N ASP A 115 -4.59 -10.90 6.96
CA ASP A 115 -3.31 -11.12 7.63
C ASP A 115 -2.24 -11.49 6.62
N TYR A 116 -1.28 -10.59 6.42
CA TYR A 116 -0.21 -10.73 5.44
C TYR A 116 1.01 -9.90 5.85
N THR A 117 2.15 -10.22 5.24
CA THR A 117 3.36 -9.41 5.30
C THR A 117 3.48 -8.65 3.99
N VAL A 118 3.75 -7.35 4.06
CA VAL A 118 4.10 -6.52 2.90
C VAL A 118 5.54 -6.06 3.04
N THR A 119 6.31 -6.20 1.97
CA THR A 119 7.69 -5.72 1.87
C THR A 119 7.85 -4.98 0.56
N ALA A 120 8.45 -3.81 0.60
CA ALA A 120 8.86 -3.07 -0.59
C ALA A 120 10.18 -2.35 -0.31
N ARG A 121 10.97 -2.11 -1.36
CA ARG A 121 12.11 -1.19 -1.28
C ARG A 121 11.60 0.21 -1.52
N VAL A 122 11.87 1.13 -0.60
CA VAL A 122 11.40 2.51 -0.69
C VAL A 122 12.58 3.46 -0.65
N LYS A 123 12.70 4.32 -1.66
CA LYS A 123 13.63 5.46 -1.68
C LYS A 123 12.83 6.74 -1.50
N PRO A 124 12.81 7.36 -0.31
CA PRO A 124 12.24 8.69 -0.14
C PRO A 124 12.94 9.65 -1.11
N LEU A 125 12.21 10.50 -1.83
CA LEU A 125 12.84 11.50 -2.71
C LEU A 125 12.95 12.88 -2.05
N SER A 126 12.36 13.02 -0.86
CA SER A 126 12.41 14.23 -0.05
C SER A 126 12.31 13.88 1.43
N SER A 127 12.93 14.70 2.27
CA SER A 127 12.68 14.71 3.72
C SER A 127 11.38 15.45 4.07
N ALA A 128 10.81 16.21 3.12
CA ALA A 128 9.52 16.86 3.28
C ALA A 128 8.37 15.88 2.99
N GLY A 129 7.42 15.80 3.92
CA GLY A 129 6.24 14.95 3.78
C GLY A 129 6.46 13.52 4.28
N MET A 130 5.83 12.55 3.60
CA MET A 130 5.85 11.13 3.97
C MET A 130 6.12 10.26 2.75
N ALA A 131 6.93 9.22 2.91
CA ALA A 131 7.16 8.18 1.90
C ALA A 131 7.13 6.81 2.56
N GLY A 132 6.36 5.86 2.00
CA GLY A 132 6.19 4.56 2.65
C GLY A 132 5.14 3.68 2.00
N ILE A 133 4.68 2.69 2.76
CA ILE A 133 3.77 1.64 2.30
C ILE A 133 2.42 1.81 3.00
N VAL A 134 1.37 1.75 2.20
CA VAL A 134 -0.02 1.67 2.67
C VAL A 134 -0.46 0.20 2.70
N PHE A 135 -1.18 -0.20 3.74
CA PHE A 135 -1.72 -1.54 3.88
C PHE A 135 -3.10 -1.53 4.57
N ARG A 136 -3.84 -2.63 4.41
CA ARG A 136 -5.26 -2.76 4.79
C ARG A 136 -6.06 -1.54 4.31
N TYR A 137 -5.91 -1.25 3.02
CA TYR A 137 -6.55 -0.12 2.36
C TYR A 137 -8.05 -0.37 2.21
N HIS A 138 -8.87 0.56 2.70
CA HIS A 138 -10.32 0.54 2.49
C HIS A 138 -10.76 1.63 1.50
N THR A 139 -10.25 2.84 1.69
CA THR A 139 -10.52 3.99 0.82
C THR A 139 -9.29 4.89 0.79
N ASN A 140 -9.27 5.87 -0.12
CA ASN A 140 -8.19 6.88 -0.17
C ASN A 140 -8.14 7.80 1.06
N ARG A 141 -9.06 7.61 2.03
CA ARG A 141 -9.11 8.29 3.33
C ARG A 141 -9.15 7.32 4.52
N HIS A 142 -8.94 6.01 4.31
CA HIS A 142 -8.93 5.05 5.40
C HIS A 142 -8.02 3.86 5.11
N TYR A 143 -6.87 3.85 5.79
CA TYR A 143 -5.81 2.85 5.60
C TYR A 143 -4.76 2.97 6.70
N TYR A 144 -3.95 1.92 6.87
CA TYR A 144 -2.74 1.98 7.67
C TYR A 144 -1.56 2.41 6.82
N LEU A 145 -0.61 3.10 7.44
CA LEU A 145 0.60 3.63 6.82
C LEU A 145 1.81 3.29 7.69
N PHE A 146 2.83 2.71 7.08
CA PHE A 146 4.19 2.74 7.60
C PHE A 146 5.03 3.64 6.71
N ALA A 147 5.62 4.70 7.25
CA ALA A 147 6.33 5.70 6.45
C ALA A 147 7.50 6.36 7.17
N PHE A 148 8.46 6.80 6.35
CA PHE A 148 9.45 7.80 6.73
C PHE A 148 8.81 9.19 6.70
N ALA A 149 9.02 9.97 7.75
CA ALA A 149 8.41 11.29 7.89
C ALA A 149 9.30 12.25 8.70
N GLY A 150 9.13 13.55 8.44
CA GLY A 150 9.74 14.61 9.25
C GLY A 150 11.27 14.65 9.19
N GLY A 151 11.89 13.98 8.22
CA GLY A 151 13.33 13.97 7.99
C GLY A 151 14.13 12.97 8.83
N ASN A 152 13.59 12.44 9.91
CA ASN A 152 14.33 11.55 10.82
C ASN A 152 13.44 10.59 11.64
N LYS A 153 12.25 10.23 11.14
CA LYS A 153 11.35 9.31 11.85
C LYS A 153 10.78 8.25 10.95
N ALA A 154 10.62 7.06 11.51
CA ALA A 154 9.71 6.04 10.99
C ALA A 154 8.43 6.06 11.83
N ARG A 155 7.27 6.10 11.18
CA ARG A 155 5.95 6.13 11.85
C ARG A 155 5.04 5.03 11.34
N LEU A 156 4.22 4.53 12.24
CA LEU A 156 3.10 3.64 11.98
C LEU A 156 1.82 4.35 12.41
N ALA A 157 0.90 4.60 11.47
CA ALA A 157 -0.31 5.36 11.73
C ALA A 157 -1.52 4.82 10.97
N LEU A 158 -2.71 5.17 11.46
CA LEU A 158 -3.99 4.92 10.80
C LEU A 158 -4.58 6.24 10.31
N ARG A 159 -4.84 6.34 9.01
CA ARG A 159 -5.68 7.42 8.45
C ARG A 159 -7.13 7.14 8.84
N LEU A 160 -7.73 8.04 9.61
CA LEU A 160 -9.13 7.90 10.03
C LEU A 160 -10.09 8.37 8.91
N PRO A 161 -11.26 7.70 8.78
CA PRO A 161 -12.16 7.90 7.64
C PRO A 161 -12.89 9.25 7.68
N LEU A 162 -13.01 9.85 8.87
CA LEU A 162 -13.72 11.10 9.11
C LEU A 162 -12.75 12.15 9.63
N GLU A 163 -12.86 13.34 9.06
CA GLU A 163 -12.06 14.52 9.40
C GLU A 163 -12.79 15.33 10.48
N LYS A 164 -12.04 15.82 11.47
CA LYS A 164 -12.59 16.72 12.50
C LYS A 164 -12.66 18.17 12.03
N GLU A 165 -11.75 18.54 11.14
CA GLU A 165 -11.62 19.88 10.57
C GLU A 165 -11.69 19.79 9.06
N PHE A 166 -12.24 20.84 8.44
CA PHE A 166 -12.40 20.88 6.99
C PHE A 166 -11.06 20.77 6.28
N ARG A 167 -10.89 19.72 5.46
CA ARG A 167 -9.70 19.45 4.66
C ARG A 167 -8.44 19.15 5.49
N VAL A 168 -8.60 18.75 6.75
CA VAL A 168 -7.46 18.33 7.57
C VAL A 168 -7.57 16.84 7.83
N ALA A 169 -6.54 16.12 7.40
CA ALA A 169 -6.44 14.70 7.56
C ALA A 169 -6.30 14.33 9.04
N GLU A 170 -7.27 13.56 9.54
CA GLU A 170 -7.20 12.94 10.85
C GLU A 170 -6.35 11.66 10.80
N TRP A 171 -5.37 11.59 11.71
CA TRP A 171 -4.46 10.46 11.88
C TRP A 171 -4.47 9.98 13.33
N LYS A 172 -4.45 8.67 13.52
CA LYS A 172 -4.12 8.04 14.80
C LYS A 172 -2.72 7.47 14.72
N GLU A 173 -1.79 8.03 15.49
CA GLU A 173 -0.45 7.44 15.67
C GLU A 173 -0.57 6.12 16.44
N LEU A 174 0.11 5.09 15.95
CA LEU A 174 0.15 3.76 16.56
C LEU A 174 1.54 3.48 17.15
N ALA A 175 2.60 3.88 16.43
CA ALA A 175 3.97 3.83 16.89
C ALA A 175 4.85 4.82 16.11
N ALA A 176 5.97 5.23 16.70
CA ALA A 176 7.00 6.00 16.02
C ALA A 176 8.38 5.68 16.63
N ALA A 177 9.42 5.80 15.82
CA ALA A 177 10.81 5.69 16.24
C ALA A 177 11.65 6.73 15.50
N ASP A 178 12.71 7.20 16.16
CA ASP A 178 13.76 7.97 15.49
C ASP A 178 14.48 7.06 14.50
N PHE A 179 14.58 7.52 13.26
CA PHE A 179 15.15 6.76 12.16
C PHE A 179 15.67 7.73 11.09
N ASP A 180 16.99 7.84 10.98
CA ASP A 180 17.62 8.69 9.97
C ASP A 180 17.50 8.05 8.58
N TYR A 181 17.01 8.83 7.62
CA TYR A 181 16.88 8.40 6.23
C TYR A 181 17.36 9.46 5.24
N GLU A 182 17.85 8.99 4.10
CA GLU A 182 18.46 9.83 3.07
C GLU A 182 17.65 9.77 1.76
N PRO A 183 17.47 10.91 1.06
CA PRO A 183 16.68 10.96 -0.18
C PRO A 183 17.26 10.20 -1.39
N THR A 184 18.46 9.62 -1.24
CA THR A 184 19.21 8.96 -2.31
C THR A 184 19.34 7.45 -2.09
N ARG A 185 18.79 6.92 -0.99
CA ARG A 185 18.99 5.54 -0.56
C ARG A 185 17.66 4.77 -0.50
N TYR A 186 17.69 3.53 -0.98
CA TYR A 186 16.61 2.57 -0.77
C TYR A 186 16.70 1.96 0.64
N TYR A 187 15.54 1.83 1.27
CA TYR A 187 15.31 1.16 2.55
C TYR A 187 14.39 -0.04 2.36
#